data_AF-A0A961NMM4-F1
#
_entry.id   AF-A0A961NMM4-F1
#
_cell.length_a   1.000
_cell.length_b   1.000
_cell.length_c   1.000
_cell.angle_alpha   90.00
_cell.angle_beta   90.00
_cell.angle_gamma   90.00
#
_symmetry.space_group_name_H-M   'P 1'
#
loop_
_entity.id
_entity.type
_entity.pdbx_description
1 polymer ?
#
loop_
_entity_poly.entity_id
_entity_poly.type
_entity_poly.pdbx_seq_one_letter_code
_entity_poly.pdbx_strand_id
1 'polypeptide(L)'
;LSRSRIFYGTRYTYNFFERRSGALPNVQVRHAGQVRAAEAEKSLTVLIRGRDSNANEARLSFQLVSDGTKYDAIDLPEPNAHAGDDSELVSADSKFHVQFKASTLFEDRHFKIQNTALPALPAGMRAVSAAYQMEPTYLDFSGPFRIRLAGQETARVGIYAISNRPRPLGSSYVDGAYQVDYRTTGTFALLQDNAAPVFYPVRQRAYRGNFRLLIYPRDSGSGIDPASAAVYVDGKECRVEHDPDRGALEVFHPDHIYRRGNHTLVARIRDRVGNLSERYVYNYTVY
;
A
#
# COMPACT_ATOMS: atom_id res chain seq x y z
N LEU A 1 3.14 -25.96 27.67
CA LEU A 1 4.41 -25.40 27.16
C LEU A 1 4.47 -25.66 25.66
N SER A 2 3.97 -24.73 24.83
CA SER A 2 4.05 -24.88 23.38
C SER A 2 5.48 -24.61 22.92
N ARG A 3 6.10 -25.60 22.26
CA ARG A 3 7.37 -25.40 21.54
C ARG A 3 7.03 -24.74 20.21
N SER A 4 7.19 -23.43 20.12
CA SER A 4 7.11 -22.72 18.84
C SER A 4 8.39 -22.99 18.07
N ARG A 5 8.32 -23.80 17.00
CA ARG A 5 9.38 -23.88 15.99
C ARG A 5 9.29 -22.64 15.12
N ILE A 6 10.30 -21.77 15.17
CA ILE A 6 10.45 -20.68 14.21
C ILE A 6 10.99 -21.32 12.93
N PHE A 7 10.13 -21.44 11.91
CA PHE A 7 10.54 -21.87 10.58
C PHE A 7 11.32 -20.73 9.92
N TYR A 8 12.53 -21.01 9.43
CA TYR A 8 13.27 -20.11 8.55
C TYR A 8 12.43 -19.87 7.28
N GLY A 9 11.99 -18.63 7.07
CA GLY A 9 11.20 -18.27 5.89
C GLY A 9 10.45 -16.94 5.97
N THR A 10 10.32 -16.32 7.15
CA THR A 10 9.67 -15.01 7.28
C THR A 10 10.61 -14.05 8.01
N ARG A 11 11.31 -13.20 7.26
CA ARG A 11 12.10 -12.09 7.83
C ARG A 11 11.12 -11.08 8.45
N TYR A 12 10.97 -11.11 9.76
CA TYR A 12 10.48 -9.96 10.50
C TYR A 12 11.69 -9.04 10.73
N THR A 13 11.97 -8.15 9.77
CA THR A 13 12.94 -7.07 9.97
C THR A 13 12.25 -6.00 10.80
N TYR A 14 12.32 -6.12 12.11
CA TYR A 14 11.94 -5.00 12.95
C TYR A 14 13.13 -4.06 13.10
N ASN A 15 13.03 -2.86 12.54
CA ASN A 15 14.00 -1.79 12.78
C ASN A 15 13.69 -1.17 14.15
N PHE A 16 14.45 -1.54 15.20
CA PHE A 16 14.29 -0.97 16.54
C PHE A 16 15.47 -0.04 16.86
N PHE A 17 15.17 1.24 17.12
CA PHE A 17 16.13 2.27 17.53
C PHE A 17 16.10 2.45 19.05
N GLU A 18 17.07 1.86 19.74
CA GLU A 18 17.88 2.45 20.83
C GLU A 18 18.83 1.35 21.35
N ARG A 19 20.13 1.47 21.07
CA ARG A 19 21.16 0.52 21.53
C ARG A 19 21.61 0.92 22.93
N ARG A 20 21.05 0.31 23.99
CA ARG A 20 21.66 0.29 25.32
C ARG A 20 22.20 -1.09 25.62
N SER A 21 23.47 -1.34 25.29
CA SER A 21 24.19 -2.48 25.85
C SER A 21 24.53 -2.15 27.31
N GLY A 22 23.59 -2.41 28.23
CA GLY A 22 24.02 -2.80 29.57
C GLY A 22 24.89 -4.04 29.37
N ALA A 23 26.13 -4.03 29.84
CA ALA A 23 27.11 -5.08 29.58
C ALA A 23 26.57 -6.45 30.00
N LEU A 24 25.99 -7.20 29.06
CA LEU A 24 25.69 -8.59 29.22
C LEU A 24 26.99 -9.33 28.89
N PRO A 25 27.64 -10.00 29.85
CA PRO A 25 29.00 -10.54 29.67
C PRO A 25 29.12 -11.57 28.54
N ASN A 26 27.99 -12.10 28.05
CA ASN A 26 27.93 -13.20 27.08
C ASN A 26 27.23 -12.84 25.76
N VAL A 27 26.99 -11.54 25.49
CA VAL A 27 26.24 -11.09 24.31
C VAL A 27 26.99 -9.96 23.62
N GLN A 28 27.52 -10.24 22.43
CA GLN A 28 28.05 -9.19 21.55
C GLN A 28 26.98 -8.82 20.53
N VAL A 29 26.44 -7.61 20.64
CA VAL A 29 25.64 -6.99 19.58
C VAL A 29 26.59 -6.19 18.70
N ARG A 30 26.79 -6.60 17.44
CA ARG A 30 27.65 -5.90 16.47
C ARG A 30 26.86 -4.88 15.63
N HIS A 31 27.54 -4.12 14.78
CA HIS A 31 26.90 -3.27 13.76
C HIS A 31 25.87 -4.10 12.95
N ALA A 32 24.75 -3.48 12.56
CA ALA A 32 23.63 -4.10 11.84
C ALA A 32 22.80 -5.15 12.63
N GLY A 33 22.75 -5.06 13.96
CA GLY A 33 21.81 -5.86 14.77
C GLY A 33 22.14 -7.35 14.87
N GLN A 34 23.35 -7.77 14.51
CA GLN A 34 23.78 -9.15 14.70
C GLN A 34 23.94 -9.47 16.18
N VAL A 35 23.35 -10.60 16.58
CA VAL A 35 23.38 -11.11 17.95
C VAL A 35 24.09 -12.46 17.95
N ARG A 36 25.24 -12.55 18.65
CA ARG A 36 25.96 -13.82 18.84
C ARG A 36 25.78 -14.31 20.27
N ALA A 37 25.29 -15.54 20.44
CA ALA A 37 25.37 -16.25 21.70
C ALA A 37 26.81 -16.76 21.89
N ALA A 38 27.44 -16.44 23.02
CA ALA A 38 28.83 -16.82 23.29
C ALA A 38 29.02 -18.33 23.56
N GLU A 39 27.96 -19.05 23.93
CA GLU A 39 28.01 -20.47 24.30
C GLU A 39 26.78 -21.23 23.79
N ALA A 40 26.95 -22.51 23.44
CA ALA A 40 25.87 -23.41 23.06
C ALA A 40 24.88 -23.58 24.21
N GLU A 41 23.59 -23.80 23.90
CA GLU A 41 22.50 -24.08 24.85
C GLU A 41 22.17 -22.95 25.86
N LYS A 42 22.89 -21.83 25.86
CA LYS A 42 22.49 -20.65 26.64
C LYS A 42 21.36 -19.90 25.93
N SER A 43 20.30 -19.60 26.69
CA SER A 43 19.22 -18.74 26.21
C SER A 43 19.64 -17.28 26.30
N LEU A 44 19.38 -16.54 25.23
CA LEU A 44 19.51 -15.10 25.17
C LEU A 44 18.13 -14.47 25.19
N THR A 45 17.84 -13.70 26.23
CA THR A 45 16.62 -12.88 26.25
C THR A 45 16.83 -11.65 25.37
N VAL A 46 16.04 -11.55 24.31
CA VAL A 46 15.92 -10.36 23.48
C VAL A 46 14.75 -9.55 24.00
N LEU A 47 15.02 -8.31 24.41
CA LEU A 47 14.01 -7.33 24.77
C LEU A 47 13.98 -6.22 23.73
N ILE A 48 12.83 -6.07 23.11
CA ILE A 48 12.48 -5.00 22.20
C ILE A 48 11.64 -3.99 22.97
N ARG A 49 11.96 -2.71 22.80
CA ARG A 49 11.19 -1.58 23.33
C ARG A 49 10.83 -0.63 22.20
N GLY A 50 9.55 -0.34 22.06
CA GLY A 50 9.06 0.74 21.20
C GLY A 50 8.55 1.88 22.07
N ARG A 51 8.91 3.13 21.73
CA ARG A 51 8.32 4.32 22.35
C ARG A 51 7.67 5.21 21.32
N ASP A 52 6.52 5.79 21.67
CA ASP A 52 5.87 6.81 20.84
C ASP A 52 6.29 8.24 21.26
N SER A 53 5.80 9.24 20.53
CA SER A 53 6.07 10.66 20.80
C SER A 53 5.50 11.16 22.13
N ASN A 54 4.59 10.41 22.76
CA ASN A 54 4.00 10.71 24.06
C ASN A 54 4.69 9.96 25.20
N ALA A 55 5.85 9.34 24.93
CA ALA A 55 6.60 8.49 25.85
C ALA A 55 5.86 7.24 26.33
N ASN A 56 4.80 6.80 25.65
CA ASN A 56 4.22 5.47 25.89
C ASN A 56 5.23 4.41 25.46
N GLU A 57 5.33 3.31 26.21
CA GLU A 57 6.31 2.24 25.94
C GLU A 57 5.61 0.89 25.71
N ALA A 58 5.89 0.26 24.58
CA ALA A 58 5.55 -1.13 24.29
C ALA A 58 6.79 -2.01 24.45
N ARG A 59 6.63 -3.22 25.00
CA ARG A 59 7.71 -4.18 25.22
C ARG A 59 7.39 -5.53 24.59
N LEU A 60 8.34 -6.09 23.86
CA LEU A 60 8.30 -7.47 23.39
C LEU A 60 9.55 -8.17 23.90
N SER A 61 9.38 -9.27 24.63
CA SER A 61 10.48 -10.08 25.13
C SER A 61 10.33 -11.51 24.63
N PHE A 62 11.41 -12.07 24.10
CA PHE A 62 11.47 -13.49 23.76
C PHE A 62 12.88 -14.04 24.02
N GLN A 63 12.99 -15.36 24.08
CA GLN A 63 14.28 -16.02 24.23
C GLN A 63 14.73 -16.60 22.89
N LEU A 64 15.97 -16.29 22.52
CA LEU A 64 16.70 -17.01 21.49
C LEU A 64 17.49 -18.12 22.19
N VAL A 65 17.22 -19.37 21.85
CA VAL A 65 18.01 -20.50 22.35
C VAL A 65 18.94 -20.93 21.22
N SER A 66 20.24 -20.90 21.48
CA SER A 66 21.21 -21.49 20.55
C SER A 66 21.00 -23.00 20.50
N ASP A 67 20.87 -23.56 19.31
CA ASP A 67 20.80 -25.02 19.10
C ASP A 67 22.20 -25.67 19.13
N GLY A 68 23.25 -24.88 19.39
CA GLY A 68 24.64 -25.34 19.36
C GLY A 68 25.20 -25.54 17.94
N THR A 69 24.38 -25.38 16.90
CA THR A 69 24.82 -25.48 15.52
C THR A 69 25.67 -24.27 15.17
N LYS A 70 26.89 -24.51 14.67
CA LYS A 70 27.68 -23.45 14.04
C LYS A 70 27.11 -23.21 12.65
N TYR A 71 26.49 -22.06 12.48
CA TYR A 71 26.08 -21.58 11.16
C TYR A 71 27.28 -20.90 10.51
N ASP A 72 27.50 -21.18 9.22
CA ASP A 72 28.45 -20.42 8.43
C ASP A 72 28.08 -18.94 8.48
N ALA A 73 29.11 -18.08 8.43
CA ALA A 73 28.88 -16.66 8.32
C ALA A 73 28.06 -16.40 7.06
N ILE A 74 26.88 -15.81 7.23
CA ILE A 74 26.11 -15.33 6.09
C ILE A 74 26.88 -14.14 5.54
N ASP A 75 27.43 -14.31 4.34
CA ASP A 75 28.02 -13.20 3.60
C ASP A 75 26.89 -12.23 3.27
N LEU A 76 26.93 -11.07 3.90
CA LEU A 76 25.95 -10.02 3.67
C LEU A 76 26.48 -9.15 2.54
N PRO A 77 25.68 -8.87 1.50
CA PRO A 77 26.13 -8.00 0.44
C PRO A 77 26.42 -6.60 1.00
N GLU A 78 27.48 -5.98 0.50
CA GLU A 78 27.84 -4.61 0.85
C GLU A 78 26.67 -3.66 0.58
N PRO A 79 26.40 -2.69 1.49
CA PRO A 79 25.35 -1.70 1.27
C PRO A 79 25.53 -0.97 -0.05
N ASN A 80 24.43 -0.74 -0.76
CA ASN A 80 24.40 0.08 -1.98
C ASN A 80 23.55 1.35 -1.81
N ALA A 81 23.09 1.60 -0.59
CA ALA A 81 22.46 2.84 -0.18
C ALA A 81 22.83 3.11 1.28
N HIS A 82 23.29 4.33 1.57
CA HIS A 82 23.85 4.72 2.86
C HIS A 82 22.96 5.73 3.57
N ALA A 83 22.83 5.62 4.89
CA ALA A 83 22.08 6.59 5.67
C ALA A 83 22.83 7.91 5.79
N GLY A 84 22.14 9.02 5.59
CA GLY A 84 22.75 10.35 5.56
C GLY A 84 23.21 10.81 4.18
N ASP A 85 23.17 9.93 3.17
CA ASP A 85 23.58 10.25 1.80
C ASP A 85 22.42 10.16 0.80
N ASP A 86 22.48 10.97 -0.26
CA ASP A 86 21.63 10.77 -1.42
C ASP A 86 22.14 9.54 -2.19
N SER A 87 21.22 8.65 -2.60
CA SER A 87 21.58 7.45 -3.35
C SER A 87 20.54 7.13 -4.42
N GLU A 88 20.98 6.54 -5.52
CA GLU A 88 20.13 6.11 -6.62
C GLU A 88 20.40 4.65 -6.96
N LEU A 89 19.32 3.88 -7.03
CA LEU A 89 19.33 2.50 -7.48
C LEU A 89 18.64 2.43 -8.85
N VAL A 90 19.22 1.67 -9.77
CA VAL A 90 18.74 1.56 -11.15
C VAL A 90 18.58 0.09 -11.50
N SER A 91 17.46 -0.27 -12.14
CA SER A 91 17.26 -1.61 -12.69
C SER A 91 18.26 -1.92 -13.81
N ALA A 92 18.52 -3.21 -14.06
CA ALA A 92 19.46 -3.65 -15.10
C ALA A 92 19.10 -3.13 -16.51
N ASP A 93 17.81 -2.89 -16.79
CA ASP A 93 17.32 -2.35 -18.05
C ASP A 93 17.22 -0.80 -18.07
N SER A 94 17.65 -0.13 -17.00
CA SER A 94 17.61 1.33 -16.84
C SER A 94 16.21 1.96 -16.97
N LYS A 95 15.15 1.19 -16.69
CA LYS A 95 13.76 1.69 -16.77
C LYS A 95 13.14 2.02 -15.43
N PHE A 96 13.64 1.44 -14.34
CA PHE A 96 13.15 1.66 -12.98
C PHE A 96 14.26 2.24 -12.12
N HIS A 97 14.04 3.45 -11.63
CA HIS A 97 14.96 4.19 -10.77
C HIS A 97 14.32 4.41 -9.41
N VAL A 98 15.11 4.27 -8.36
CA VAL A 98 14.72 4.55 -6.99
C VAL A 98 15.73 5.51 -6.38
N GLN A 99 15.29 6.69 -5.98
CA GLN A 99 16.15 7.72 -5.40
C GLN A 99 15.82 7.90 -3.92
N PHE A 100 16.82 7.69 -3.07
CA PHE A 100 16.78 8.00 -1.65
C PHE A 100 17.45 9.34 -1.42
N LYS A 101 16.84 10.16 -0.57
CA LYS A 101 17.53 11.35 -0.05
C LYS A 101 18.30 10.99 1.21
N ALA A 102 19.26 11.82 1.59
CA ALA A 102 20.03 11.72 2.83
C ALA A 102 19.18 11.42 4.07
N SER A 103 17.97 11.98 4.15
CA SER A 103 17.05 11.82 5.28
C SER A 103 16.10 10.61 5.18
N THR A 104 16.17 9.82 4.11
CA THR A 104 15.19 8.75 3.83
C THR A 104 15.54 7.44 4.56
N LEU A 105 16.82 7.09 4.62
CA LEU A 105 17.28 5.83 5.22
C LEU A 105 17.65 6.01 6.69
N PHE A 106 17.32 5.01 7.51
CA PHE A 106 17.73 4.98 8.90
C PHE A 106 19.13 4.39 9.13
N GLU A 107 19.54 3.48 8.26
CA GLU A 107 20.84 2.80 8.30
C GLU A 107 21.22 2.38 6.88
N ASP A 108 22.51 2.06 6.72
CA ASP A 108 23.04 1.51 5.48
C ASP A 108 22.38 0.19 5.14
N ARG A 109 21.97 0.05 3.88
CA ARG A 109 21.24 -1.12 3.41
C ARG A 109 21.71 -1.52 2.02
N HIS A 110 21.68 -2.83 1.81
CA HIS A 110 21.74 -3.40 0.47
C HIS A 110 20.32 -3.65 -0.03
N PHE A 111 20.00 -3.08 -1.18
CA PHE A 111 18.76 -3.30 -1.89
C PHE A 111 19.00 -4.02 -3.20
N LYS A 112 18.08 -4.92 -3.55
CA LYS A 112 18.09 -5.60 -4.84
C LYS A 112 16.88 -5.16 -5.65
N ILE A 113 17.12 -4.77 -6.90
CA ILE A 113 16.06 -4.52 -7.88
C ILE A 113 16.09 -5.65 -8.90
N GLN A 114 14.95 -6.31 -9.09
CA GLN A 114 14.81 -7.38 -10.08
C GLN A 114 13.47 -7.30 -10.80
N ASN A 115 13.45 -7.72 -12.06
CA ASN A 115 12.21 -7.91 -12.80
C ASN A 115 11.48 -9.13 -12.24
N THR A 116 10.17 -9.02 -12.09
CA THR A 116 9.31 -10.11 -11.65
C THR A 116 8.07 -10.21 -12.53
N ALA A 117 7.42 -11.36 -12.53
CA ALA A 117 6.17 -11.54 -13.24
C ALA A 117 5.06 -10.74 -12.56
N LEU A 118 4.20 -10.09 -13.38
CA LEU A 118 2.98 -9.50 -12.87
C LEU A 118 1.97 -10.60 -12.49
N PRO A 119 1.22 -10.44 -11.38
CA PRO A 119 0.06 -11.27 -11.13
C PRO A 119 -1.03 -11.00 -12.17
N ALA A 120 -2.07 -11.83 -12.19
CA ALA A 120 -3.24 -11.59 -13.02
C ALA A 120 -3.85 -10.21 -12.70
N LEU A 121 -4.00 -9.36 -13.71
CA LEU A 121 -4.55 -8.02 -13.56
C LEU A 121 -6.09 -8.06 -13.63
N PRO A 122 -6.79 -7.13 -12.93
CA PRO A 122 -8.23 -6.95 -13.10
C PRO A 122 -8.60 -6.67 -14.56
N ALA A 123 -9.83 -7.05 -14.95
CA ALA A 123 -10.35 -6.75 -16.27
C ALA A 123 -10.30 -5.24 -16.57
N GLY A 124 -9.88 -4.86 -17.77
CA GLY A 124 -9.70 -3.46 -18.17
C GLY A 124 -8.33 -2.87 -17.82
N MET A 125 -7.54 -3.50 -16.96
CA MET A 125 -6.15 -3.08 -16.71
C MET A 125 -5.17 -3.81 -17.63
N ARG A 126 -4.13 -3.10 -18.08
CA ARG A 126 -3.08 -3.65 -18.94
C ARG A 126 -1.70 -3.25 -18.45
N ALA A 127 -0.75 -4.19 -18.44
CA ALA A 127 0.65 -3.89 -18.17
C ALA A 127 1.27 -3.08 -19.32
N VAL A 128 1.96 -1.98 -18.98
CA VAL A 128 2.73 -1.14 -19.92
C VAL A 128 4.23 -1.34 -19.73
N SER A 129 4.66 -1.74 -18.53
CA SER A 129 6.04 -2.14 -18.23
C SER A 129 6.11 -3.56 -17.64
N ALA A 130 7.34 -4.06 -17.47
CA ALA A 130 7.58 -5.14 -16.52
C ALA A 130 7.25 -4.70 -15.09
N ALA A 131 7.10 -5.67 -14.18
CA ALA A 131 7.08 -5.37 -12.75
C ALA A 131 8.51 -5.41 -12.18
N TYR A 132 8.83 -4.44 -11.35
CA TYR A 132 10.12 -4.29 -10.67
C TYR A 132 9.90 -4.51 -9.18
N GLN A 133 10.52 -5.56 -8.65
CA GLN A 133 10.53 -5.84 -7.23
C GLN A 133 11.79 -5.27 -6.60
N MET A 134 11.58 -4.46 -5.56
CA MET A 134 12.63 -3.96 -4.70
C MET A 134 12.67 -4.78 -3.40
N GLU A 135 13.80 -5.42 -3.13
CA GLU A 135 14.04 -6.20 -1.91
C GLU A 135 15.01 -5.46 -0.98
N PRO A 136 14.84 -5.56 0.35
CA PRO A 136 13.76 -6.30 1.04
C PRO A 136 12.40 -5.63 0.85
N THR A 137 11.31 -6.40 0.80
CA THR A 137 9.95 -5.87 0.64
C THR A 137 9.36 -5.44 1.99
N TYR A 138 8.39 -4.53 1.95
CA TYR A 138 7.67 -4.02 3.14
C TYR A 138 8.56 -3.33 4.17
N LEU A 139 9.65 -2.71 3.73
CA LEU A 139 10.43 -1.82 4.57
C LEU A 139 9.88 -0.41 4.50
N ASP A 140 9.61 0.17 5.67
CA ASP A 140 9.26 1.57 5.83
C ASP A 140 10.48 2.44 6.17
N PHE A 141 10.43 3.69 5.73
CA PHE A 141 11.52 4.67 5.80
C PHE A 141 11.12 5.91 6.59
N SER A 142 12.10 6.70 7.05
CA SER A 142 11.87 7.96 7.78
C SER A 142 11.24 9.02 6.89
N GLY A 143 11.62 9.02 5.61
CA GLY A 143 11.07 9.88 4.57
C GLY A 143 10.60 9.08 3.36
N PRO A 144 9.95 9.72 2.39
CA PRO A 144 9.70 9.07 1.11
C PRO A 144 11.00 8.89 0.32
N PHE A 145 11.04 7.86 -0.53
CA PHE A 145 11.95 7.74 -1.66
C PHE A 145 11.17 8.00 -2.96
N ARG A 146 11.87 8.45 -4.00
CA ARG A 146 11.25 8.70 -5.30
C ARG A 146 11.40 7.49 -6.19
N ILE A 147 10.28 7.05 -6.76
CA ILE A 147 10.24 6.05 -7.83
C ILE A 147 10.13 6.78 -9.15
N ARG A 148 10.93 6.39 -10.15
CA ARG A 148 10.75 6.79 -11.54
C ARG A 148 10.69 5.57 -12.45
N LEU A 149 9.71 5.54 -13.35
CA LEU A 149 9.50 4.49 -14.34
C LEU A 149 9.42 5.10 -15.74
N ALA A 150 10.39 4.77 -16.59
CA ALA A 150 10.42 5.21 -17.98
C ALA A 150 9.20 4.66 -18.75
N GLY A 151 8.57 5.51 -19.56
CA GLY A 151 7.40 5.13 -20.34
C GLY A 151 6.87 6.27 -21.19
N GLN A 152 5.91 5.99 -22.07
CA GLN A 152 5.24 7.01 -22.86
C GLN A 152 4.14 7.68 -22.05
N GLU A 153 4.05 9.01 -22.12
CA GLU A 153 2.97 9.77 -21.49
C GLU A 153 1.62 9.41 -22.10
N THR A 154 0.68 9.01 -21.25
CA THR A 154 -0.73 8.86 -21.61
C THR A 154 -1.58 9.18 -20.38
N ALA A 155 -2.76 9.77 -20.58
CA ALA A 155 -3.65 10.12 -19.48
C ALA A 155 -4.18 8.92 -18.67
N ARG A 156 -3.96 7.69 -19.15
CA ARG A 156 -4.48 6.45 -18.55
C ARG A 156 -3.41 5.58 -17.90
N VAL A 157 -2.15 6.00 -17.90
CA VAL A 157 -1.05 5.23 -17.33
C VAL A 157 -0.57 5.88 -16.05
N GLY A 158 -0.20 5.05 -15.09
CA GLY A 158 0.42 5.51 -13.85
C GLY A 158 1.24 4.42 -13.17
N ILE A 159 1.92 4.79 -12.10
CA ILE A 159 2.66 3.84 -11.25
C ILE A 159 1.68 3.18 -10.28
N TYR A 160 1.73 1.84 -10.24
CA TYR A 160 0.98 1.02 -9.30
C TYR A 160 1.93 0.25 -8.39
N ALA A 161 1.59 0.19 -7.11
CA ALA A 161 2.13 -0.83 -6.21
C ALA A 161 1.40 -2.15 -6.47
N ILE A 162 2.16 -3.20 -6.76
CA ILE A 162 1.66 -4.52 -7.13
C ILE A 162 1.60 -5.40 -5.89
N SER A 163 0.40 -5.92 -5.65
CA SER A 163 0.09 -6.92 -4.62
C SER A 163 -1.00 -7.85 -5.17
N ASN A 164 -1.82 -8.46 -4.31
CA ASN A 164 -3.04 -9.17 -4.76
C ASN A 164 -4.02 -8.26 -5.51
N ARG A 165 -4.02 -6.96 -5.22
CA ARG A 165 -4.74 -5.94 -5.98
C ARG A 165 -3.77 -4.79 -6.30
N PRO A 166 -3.61 -4.40 -7.57
CA PRO A 166 -2.83 -3.22 -7.91
C PRO A 166 -3.41 -1.99 -7.20
N ARG A 167 -2.54 -1.15 -6.63
CA ARG A 167 -2.95 0.11 -6.00
C ARG A 167 -2.28 1.28 -6.71
N PRO A 168 -3.04 2.25 -7.24
CA PRO A 168 -2.46 3.42 -7.87
C PRO A 168 -1.71 4.27 -6.84
N LEU A 169 -0.57 4.83 -7.23
CA LEU A 169 0.24 5.68 -6.34
C LEU A 169 0.07 7.18 -6.60
N GLY A 170 -0.62 7.57 -7.68
CA GLY A 170 -0.80 8.99 -8.04
C GLY A 170 0.49 9.61 -8.59
N SER A 171 1.00 9.05 -9.69
CA SER A 171 2.23 9.51 -10.33
C SER A 171 2.03 10.77 -11.19
N SER A 172 3.07 11.58 -11.29
CA SER A 172 3.21 12.63 -12.31
C SER A 172 4.11 12.17 -13.46
N TYR A 173 4.05 12.81 -14.62
CA TYR A 173 4.95 12.54 -15.74
C TYR A 173 5.96 13.68 -15.91
N VAL A 174 7.25 13.38 -15.85
CA VAL A 174 8.35 14.35 -15.96
C VAL A 174 9.54 13.71 -16.67
N ASP A 175 10.08 14.39 -17.68
CA ASP A 175 11.30 14.00 -18.41
C ASP A 175 11.28 12.54 -18.92
N GLY A 176 10.21 12.13 -19.59
CA GLY A 176 10.11 10.80 -20.19
C GLY A 176 9.75 9.67 -19.22
N ALA A 177 9.45 9.99 -17.96
CA ALA A 177 9.17 8.98 -16.93
C ALA A 177 7.97 9.38 -16.05
N TYR A 178 7.22 8.39 -15.61
CA TYR A 178 6.30 8.55 -14.49
C TYR A 178 7.09 8.58 -13.20
N GLN A 179 6.71 9.43 -12.24
CA GLN A 179 7.36 9.54 -10.95
C GLN A 179 6.38 9.70 -9.79
N VAL A 180 6.74 9.14 -8.64
CA VAL A 180 5.96 9.26 -7.40
C VAL A 180 6.88 9.16 -6.18
N ASP A 181 6.58 9.93 -5.14
CA ASP A 181 7.23 9.80 -3.84
C ASP A 181 6.47 8.77 -3.00
N TYR A 182 7.15 7.74 -2.52
CA TYR A 182 6.57 6.59 -1.83
C TYR A 182 7.41 6.18 -0.62
N ARG A 183 6.86 5.40 0.32
CA ARG A 183 7.49 5.15 1.62
C ARG A 183 7.81 3.69 1.93
N THR A 184 7.26 2.76 1.16
CA THR A 184 7.39 1.34 1.47
C THR A 184 8.00 0.62 0.28
N THR A 185 9.02 -0.21 0.49
CA THR A 185 9.54 -1.06 -0.61
C THR A 185 8.52 -2.12 -1.03
N GLY A 186 8.61 -2.57 -2.28
CA GLY A 186 7.66 -3.56 -2.82
C GLY A 186 7.86 -3.79 -4.31
N THR A 187 6.79 -4.23 -4.96
CA THR A 187 6.75 -4.43 -6.40
C THR A 187 6.00 -3.29 -7.08
N PHE A 188 6.54 -2.75 -8.16
CA PHE A 188 5.98 -1.61 -8.88
C PHE A 188 5.92 -1.86 -10.37
N ALA A 189 4.91 -1.31 -11.05
CA ALA A 189 4.81 -1.36 -12.51
C ALA A 189 4.03 -0.16 -13.05
N LEU A 190 4.22 0.14 -14.34
CA LEU A 190 3.32 0.98 -15.12
C LEU A 190 2.15 0.13 -15.61
N LEU A 191 0.94 0.51 -15.21
CA LEU A 191 -0.29 -0.07 -15.71
C LEU A 191 -1.11 1.02 -16.43
N GLN A 192 -1.75 0.62 -17.52
CA GLN A 192 -2.79 1.39 -18.18
C GLN A 192 -4.15 0.96 -17.63
N ASP A 193 -4.94 1.95 -17.21
CA ASP A 193 -6.27 1.78 -16.68
C ASP A 193 -7.35 2.10 -17.73
N ASN A 194 -8.03 1.06 -18.19
CA ASN A 194 -9.24 1.17 -19.01
C ASN A 194 -10.44 0.54 -18.30
N ALA A 195 -10.35 0.26 -17.01
CA ALA A 195 -11.44 -0.32 -16.25
C ALA A 195 -12.42 0.79 -15.87
N ALA A 196 -13.69 0.67 -16.27
CA ALA A 196 -14.71 1.60 -15.81
C ALA A 196 -15.14 1.25 -14.38
N PRO A 197 -15.49 2.25 -13.55
CA PRO A 197 -16.11 2.00 -12.25
C PRO A 197 -17.40 1.21 -12.39
N VAL A 198 -17.68 0.36 -11.41
CA VAL A 198 -18.91 -0.45 -11.33
C VAL A 198 -19.68 -0.12 -10.05
N PHE A 199 -21.01 -0.01 -10.15
CA PHE A 199 -21.87 0.17 -8.98
C PHE A 199 -22.27 -1.18 -8.39
N TYR A 200 -22.12 -1.34 -7.09
CA TYR A 200 -22.60 -2.53 -6.40
C TYR A 200 -24.07 -2.36 -6.00
N PRO A 201 -24.93 -3.35 -6.28
CA PRO A 201 -26.32 -3.29 -5.87
C PRO A 201 -26.41 -3.39 -4.36
N VAL A 202 -27.04 -2.41 -3.73
CA VAL A 202 -27.37 -2.45 -2.30
C VAL A 202 -28.87 -2.46 -2.15
N ARG A 203 -29.40 -3.48 -1.46
CA ARG A 203 -30.82 -3.53 -1.11
C ARG A 203 -31.06 -2.53 0.03
N GLN A 204 -31.59 -1.38 -0.30
CA GLN A 204 -32.02 -0.39 0.67
C GLN A 204 -33.52 -0.50 0.86
N ARG A 205 -33.93 -0.80 2.09
CA ARG A 205 -35.33 -0.69 2.50
C ARG A 205 -35.48 0.65 3.21
N ALA A 206 -36.21 1.57 2.60
CA ALA A 206 -36.57 2.83 3.23
C ALA A 206 -37.65 2.56 4.28
N TYR A 207 -37.25 2.42 5.54
CA TYR A 207 -38.16 2.43 6.69
C TYR A 207 -38.25 3.85 7.26
N ARG A 208 -39.45 4.23 7.72
CA ARG A 208 -39.78 5.59 8.19
C ARG A 208 -38.71 6.20 9.09
N GLY A 209 -38.35 7.45 8.80
CA GLY A 209 -37.76 8.39 9.76
C GLY A 209 -36.28 8.72 9.61
N ASN A 210 -35.45 7.87 8.99
CA ASN A 210 -34.01 8.15 8.83
C ASN A 210 -33.30 7.27 7.79
N PHE A 211 -33.88 7.10 6.59
CA PHE A 211 -33.20 6.32 5.55
C PHE A 211 -32.24 7.18 4.74
N ARG A 212 -31.00 6.70 4.56
CA ARG A 212 -29.98 7.30 3.70
C ARG A 212 -29.93 6.54 2.39
N LEU A 213 -29.97 7.26 1.27
CA LEU A 213 -29.85 6.67 -0.06
C LEU A 213 -28.37 6.62 -0.44
N LEU A 214 -27.75 5.44 -0.29
CA LEU A 214 -26.31 5.24 -0.55
C LEU A 214 -26.09 4.46 -1.85
N ILE A 215 -25.13 4.86 -2.67
CA ILE A 215 -24.67 4.05 -3.81
C ILE A 215 -23.17 3.78 -3.66
N TYR A 216 -22.74 2.59 -4.05
CA TYR A 216 -21.37 2.10 -3.78
C TYR A 216 -20.65 1.86 -5.09
N PRO A 217 -20.06 2.91 -5.70
CA PRO A 217 -19.15 2.71 -6.81
C PRO A 217 -17.88 2.00 -6.30
N ARG A 218 -17.34 1.09 -7.10
CA ARG A 218 -15.99 0.57 -6.91
C ARG A 218 -15.22 0.68 -8.20
N ASP A 219 -13.94 0.90 -8.03
CA ASP A 219 -12.99 0.93 -9.11
C ASP A 219 -11.84 -0.03 -8.83
N SER A 220 -11.31 -0.66 -9.87
CA SER A 220 -10.16 -1.57 -9.79
C SER A 220 -8.83 -0.93 -10.19
N GLY A 221 -8.87 0.28 -10.74
CA GLY A 221 -7.75 0.98 -11.32
C GLY A 221 -7.37 2.24 -10.53
N SER A 222 -7.50 3.39 -11.18
CA SER A 222 -7.03 4.72 -10.74
C SER A 222 -7.79 5.30 -9.53
N GLY A 223 -8.91 4.69 -9.16
CA GLY A 223 -9.83 5.16 -8.14
C GLY A 223 -10.95 6.02 -8.73
N ILE A 224 -12.07 6.10 -8.01
CA ILE A 224 -13.22 6.91 -8.42
C ILE A 224 -12.88 8.41 -8.39
N ASP A 225 -13.48 9.19 -9.29
CA ASP A 225 -13.58 10.64 -9.21
C ASP A 225 -14.98 11.01 -8.68
N PRO A 226 -15.14 11.29 -7.38
CA PRO A 226 -16.45 11.56 -6.81
C PRO A 226 -17.10 12.84 -7.34
N ALA A 227 -16.31 13.80 -7.82
CA ALA A 227 -16.82 15.04 -8.38
C ALA A 227 -17.53 14.83 -9.74
N SER A 228 -17.23 13.71 -10.41
CA SER A 228 -17.87 13.31 -11.67
C SER A 228 -19.22 12.59 -11.50
N ALA A 229 -19.65 12.34 -10.25
CA ALA A 229 -20.88 11.61 -9.97
C ALA A 229 -22.11 12.37 -10.49
N ALA A 230 -22.86 11.74 -11.40
CA ALA A 230 -24.12 12.23 -11.90
C ALA A 230 -25.24 11.28 -11.46
N VAL A 231 -26.11 11.76 -10.57
CA VAL A 231 -27.20 10.97 -9.98
C VAL A 231 -28.53 11.66 -10.21
N TYR A 232 -29.52 10.88 -10.63
CA TYR A 232 -30.87 11.34 -10.89
C TYR A 232 -31.86 10.44 -10.14
N VAL A 233 -32.86 11.02 -9.51
CA VAL A 233 -34.00 10.30 -8.94
C VAL A 233 -35.28 10.82 -9.59
N ASP A 234 -36.03 9.92 -10.22
CA ASP A 234 -37.23 10.23 -11.00
C ASP A 234 -36.99 11.29 -12.08
N GLY A 235 -35.82 11.22 -12.72
CA GLY A 235 -35.39 12.14 -13.77
C GLY A 235 -34.90 13.51 -13.28
N LYS A 236 -34.89 13.77 -11.97
CA LYS A 236 -34.35 15.01 -11.38
C LYS A 236 -32.94 14.77 -10.84
N GLU A 237 -32.03 15.67 -11.15
CA GLU A 237 -30.66 15.62 -10.64
C GLU A 237 -30.63 15.78 -9.12
N CYS A 238 -29.79 14.98 -8.46
CA CYS A 238 -29.58 14.97 -7.03
C CYS A 238 -28.16 15.43 -6.69
N ARG A 239 -28.01 16.08 -5.53
CA ARG A 239 -26.69 16.35 -4.97
C ARG A 239 -26.11 15.05 -4.41
N VAL A 240 -24.81 14.89 -4.53
CA VAL A 240 -24.11 13.69 -4.02
C VAL A 240 -22.93 14.14 -3.18
N GLU A 241 -22.72 13.48 -2.04
CA GLU A 241 -21.49 13.63 -1.25
C GLU A 241 -20.81 12.27 -1.10
N HIS A 242 -19.48 12.28 -1.15
CA HIS A 242 -18.69 11.08 -0.98
C HIS A 242 -18.29 10.91 0.48
N ASP A 243 -18.66 9.76 1.04
CA ASP A 243 -18.23 9.27 2.34
C ASP A 243 -17.00 8.37 2.12
N PRO A 244 -15.77 8.90 2.31
CA PRO A 244 -14.55 8.14 2.04
C PRO A 244 -14.36 6.96 3.01
N ASP A 245 -14.90 7.05 4.22
CA ASP A 245 -14.81 5.99 5.23
C ASP A 245 -15.65 4.78 4.83
N ARG A 246 -16.82 5.03 4.23
CA ARG A 246 -17.72 3.97 3.72
C ARG A 246 -17.45 3.57 2.28
N GLY A 247 -16.67 4.36 1.54
CA GLY A 247 -16.53 4.22 0.08
C GLY A 247 -17.88 4.32 -0.62
N ALA A 248 -18.75 5.21 -0.13
CA ALA A 248 -20.12 5.36 -0.58
C ALA A 248 -20.38 6.78 -1.06
N LEU A 249 -21.30 6.91 -1.99
CA LEU A 249 -21.90 8.18 -2.37
C LEU A 249 -23.27 8.28 -1.70
N GLU A 250 -23.47 9.30 -0.88
CA GLU A 250 -24.77 9.62 -0.31
C GLU A 250 -25.51 10.58 -1.22
N VAL A 251 -26.75 10.23 -1.55
CA VAL A 251 -27.63 11.00 -2.41
C VAL A 251 -28.51 11.90 -1.53
N PHE A 252 -28.41 13.21 -1.77
CA PHE A 252 -29.17 14.25 -1.10
C PHE A 252 -30.06 14.98 -2.08
N HIS A 253 -31.23 15.41 -1.59
CA HIS A 253 -32.13 16.36 -2.22
C HIS A 253 -32.67 16.01 -3.62
N PRO A 254 -33.81 16.61 -4.01
CA PRO A 254 -34.84 17.23 -3.16
C PRO A 254 -35.63 16.21 -2.30
N ASP A 255 -36.46 16.70 -1.38
CA ASP A 255 -37.35 15.90 -0.50
C ASP A 255 -38.20 14.85 -1.23
N HIS A 256 -38.37 14.99 -2.55
CA HIS A 256 -39.12 14.04 -3.36
C HIS A 256 -38.53 12.63 -3.31
N ILE A 257 -37.21 12.49 -3.10
CA ILE A 257 -36.56 11.18 -2.99
C ILE A 257 -37.02 10.40 -1.74
N TYR A 258 -37.63 11.09 -0.77
CA TYR A 258 -38.16 10.55 0.48
C TYR A 258 -39.69 10.50 0.53
N ARG A 259 -40.39 10.89 -0.54
CA ARG A 259 -41.86 10.82 -0.57
C ARG A 259 -42.32 9.38 -0.64
N ARG A 260 -43.50 9.09 -0.09
CA ARG A 260 -44.11 7.76 -0.18
C ARG A 260 -44.38 7.42 -1.65
N GLY A 261 -43.93 6.26 -2.11
CA GLY A 261 -44.08 5.84 -3.49
C GLY A 261 -42.92 4.99 -4.01
N ASN A 262 -42.98 4.67 -5.30
CA ASN A 262 -41.89 4.02 -6.03
C ASN A 262 -41.04 5.09 -6.70
N HIS A 263 -39.73 4.88 -6.63
CA HIS A 263 -38.73 5.79 -7.15
C HIS A 263 -37.70 5.04 -7.97
N THR A 264 -37.15 5.73 -8.97
CA THR A 264 -36.09 5.20 -9.84
C THR A 264 -34.85 6.08 -9.71
N LEU A 265 -33.78 5.52 -9.14
CA LEU A 265 -32.45 6.11 -9.14
C LEU A 265 -31.68 5.69 -10.40
N VAL A 266 -31.01 6.66 -11.02
CA VAL A 266 -30.07 6.46 -12.13
C VAL A 266 -28.75 7.11 -11.76
N ALA A 267 -27.63 6.39 -11.89
CA ALA A 267 -26.31 6.94 -11.58
C ALA A 267 -25.27 6.61 -12.67
N ARG A 268 -24.32 7.53 -12.84
CA ARG A 268 -23.06 7.35 -13.57
C ARG A 268 -21.93 8.05 -12.83
N ILE A 269 -20.71 7.52 -12.95
CA ILE A 269 -19.51 8.11 -12.36
C ILE A 269 -18.30 7.81 -13.24
N ARG A 270 -17.27 8.65 -13.20
CA ARG A 270 -15.96 8.42 -13.81
C ARG A 270 -14.92 8.04 -12.78
N ASP A 271 -13.89 7.34 -13.21
CA ASP A 271 -12.63 7.24 -12.46
C ASP A 271 -11.74 8.47 -12.69
N ARG A 272 -10.56 8.48 -12.07
CA ARG A 272 -9.60 9.58 -12.17
C ARG A 272 -8.90 9.70 -13.52
N VAL A 273 -8.98 8.68 -14.39
CA VAL A 273 -8.44 8.71 -15.75
C VAL A 273 -9.53 8.88 -16.82
N GLY A 274 -10.78 9.10 -16.39
CA GLY A 274 -11.92 9.44 -17.23
C GLY A 274 -12.73 8.26 -17.79
N ASN A 275 -12.51 7.02 -17.35
CA ASN A 275 -13.37 5.89 -17.72
C ASN A 275 -14.75 6.06 -17.09
N LEU A 276 -15.81 6.02 -17.91
CA LEU A 276 -17.19 6.23 -17.47
C LEU A 276 -17.86 4.89 -17.14
N SER A 277 -18.51 4.82 -15.98
CA SER A 277 -19.31 3.66 -15.57
C SER A 277 -20.47 3.39 -16.54
N GLU A 278 -20.93 2.15 -16.57
CA GLU A 278 -22.24 1.86 -17.14
C GLU A 278 -23.35 2.62 -16.39
N ARG A 279 -24.52 2.73 -17.04
CA ARG A 279 -25.70 3.34 -16.42
C ARG A 279 -26.22 2.41 -15.32
N TYR A 280 -26.09 2.83 -14.07
CA TYR A 280 -26.69 2.13 -12.94
C TYR A 280 -28.15 2.54 -12.77
N VAL A 281 -29.06 1.59 -12.59
CA VAL A 281 -30.49 1.81 -12.33
C VAL A 281 -30.90 1.04 -11.09
N TYR A 282 -31.52 1.72 -10.15
CA TYR A 282 -31.99 1.12 -8.90
C TYR A 282 -33.40 1.60 -8.56
N ASN A 283 -34.31 0.65 -8.39
CA ASN A 283 -35.69 0.94 -8.00
C ASN A 283 -35.86 0.73 -6.49
N TYR A 284 -36.48 1.70 -5.81
CA TYR A 284 -36.76 1.62 -4.38
C TYR A 284 -38.16 2.13 -4.07
N THR A 285 -38.69 1.72 -2.92
CA THR A 285 -40.03 2.10 -2.44
C THR A 285 -39.91 2.71 -1.05
N VAL A 286 -40.60 3.82 -0.83
CA VAL A 286 -40.75 4.46 0.48
C VAL A 286 -42.18 4.22 0.99
N TYR A 287 -42.32 3.73 2.22
CA TYR A 287 -43.60 3.25 2.81
C TYR A 287 -44.28 4.22 3.77
#